data_AF-A0A257RQ79-F1
#
_entry.id   AF-A0A257RQ79-F1
#
_cell.length_a   1.000
_cell.length_b   1.000
_cell.length_c   1.000
_cell.angle_alpha   90.00
_cell.angle_beta   90.00
_cell.angle_gamma   90.00
#
_symmetry.space_group_name_H-M   'P 1'
#
loop_
_entity.id
_entity.type
_entity.pdbx_description
1 polymer ?
#
loop_
_entity_poly.entity_id
_entity_poly.type
_entity_poly.pdbx_seq_one_letter_code
_entity_poly.pdbx_strand_id
1 'polypeptide(L)'
;MADENDLSADIARVRRRLTDLDAERTRLKAELETLEKRRASDRRPAEQPFPGDAAVTNHSSSLEKVDLFRRLFAGRPDVFPVRWDNRKTGRSGYSPACSNEWAKGICGKPAVKCGECPHQAFIAPSEDVIERHLRGGGTSTSGFVAGVYPLLQDETCWFLAADFDKESWADDARALQDTCHAKGIAAALERSRSGNGGHVWIFFSEPVPARAARQLGSALITETMESRPEIGFSSYDRFFPNQDTMP
;
A
#
# COMPACT_ATOMS: atom_id res chain seq x y z
N MET A 1 -11.14 61.14 34.25
CA MET A 1 -11.99 61.68 33.16
C MET A 1 -11.26 61.81 31.83
N ALA A 2 -10.00 62.28 31.75
CA ALA A 2 -9.24 62.28 30.48
C ALA A 2 -8.78 60.86 30.05
N ASP A 3 -8.42 60.02 31.03
CA ASP A 3 -7.83 58.67 30.82
C ASP A 3 -8.85 57.62 30.32
N GLU A 4 -10.10 57.68 30.76
CA GLU A 4 -11.19 56.79 30.28
C GLU A 4 -11.58 57.07 28.82
N ASN A 5 -11.45 58.33 28.38
CA ASN A 5 -11.83 58.72 27.03
C ASN A 5 -10.77 58.28 26.00
N ASP A 6 -9.50 58.26 26.42
CA ASP A 6 -8.38 57.74 25.63
C ASP A 6 -8.43 56.20 25.51
N LEU A 7 -8.72 55.51 26.61
CA LEU A 7 -8.91 54.05 26.61
C LEU A 7 -10.10 53.62 25.73
N SER A 8 -11.19 54.39 25.74
CA SER A 8 -12.36 54.14 24.88
C SER A 8 -12.03 54.32 23.39
N ALA A 9 -11.25 55.34 23.04
CA ALA A 9 -10.78 55.57 21.67
C ALA A 9 -9.85 54.44 21.20
N ASP A 10 -8.98 53.95 22.08
CA ASP A 10 -8.07 52.83 21.81
C ASP A 10 -8.81 51.51 21.60
N ILE A 11 -9.82 51.21 22.43
CA ILE A 11 -10.69 50.04 22.26
C ILE A 11 -11.43 50.13 20.92
N ALA A 12 -11.95 51.30 20.56
CA ALA A 12 -12.63 51.50 19.28
C ALA A 12 -11.68 51.28 18.09
N ARG A 13 -10.44 51.78 18.17
CA ARG A 13 -9.39 51.56 17.16
C ARG A 13 -9.08 50.07 16.99
N VAL A 14 -8.85 49.35 18.09
CA VAL A 14 -8.52 47.92 18.06
C VAL A 14 -9.68 47.09 17.52
N ARG A 15 -10.93 47.39 17.92
CA ARG A 15 -12.13 46.71 17.39
C ARG A 15 -12.27 46.89 15.89
N ARG A 16 -12.07 48.12 15.38
CA ARG A 16 -12.10 48.38 13.94
C ARG A 16 -11.01 47.58 13.22
N ARG A 17 -9.79 47.54 13.76
CA ARG A 17 -8.70 46.75 13.18
C ARG A 17 -8.98 45.24 13.17
N LEU A 18 -9.64 44.72 14.21
CA LEU A 18 -10.09 43.32 14.23
C LEU A 18 -11.12 43.04 13.13
N THR A 19 -12.09 43.93 12.94
CA THR A 19 -13.07 43.80 11.87
C THR A 19 -12.42 43.81 10.48
N ASP A 20 -11.45 44.70 10.25
CA ASP A 20 -10.72 44.77 8.99
C ASP A 20 -9.91 43.48 8.72
N LEU A 21 -9.22 42.97 9.74
CA LEU A 21 -8.43 41.73 9.65
C LEU A 21 -9.32 40.49 9.44
N ASP A 22 -10.50 40.44 10.06
CA ASP A 22 -11.45 39.34 9.85
C ASP A 22 -12.02 39.36 8.42
N ALA A 23 -12.26 40.54 7.85
CA ALA A 23 -12.66 40.70 6.46
C ALA A 23 -11.54 40.25 5.51
N GLU A 24 -10.29 40.66 5.78
CA GLU A 24 -9.11 40.25 5.01
C GLU A 24 -8.87 38.74 5.08
N ARG A 25 -8.97 38.14 6.27
CA ARG A 25 -8.88 36.68 6.45
C ARG A 25 -9.94 35.95 5.63
N THR A 26 -11.17 36.46 5.62
CA THR A 26 -12.27 35.85 4.86
C THR A 26 -12.00 35.90 3.36
N ARG A 27 -11.48 37.02 2.86
CA ARG A 27 -11.08 37.18 1.46
C ARG A 27 -9.95 36.22 1.07
N LEU A 28 -8.88 36.16 1.87
CA LEU A 28 -7.74 35.28 1.61
C LEU A 28 -8.12 33.80 1.66
N LYS A 29 -9.04 33.40 2.54
CA LYS A 29 -9.58 32.04 2.57
C LYS A 29 -10.32 31.67 1.28
N ALA A 30 -11.14 32.57 0.75
CA ALA A 30 -11.85 32.34 -0.51
C ALA A 30 -10.89 32.30 -1.72
N GLU A 31 -9.85 33.13 -1.71
CA GLU A 31 -8.79 33.10 -2.72
C GLU A 31 -8.00 31.79 -2.67
N LEU A 32 -7.64 31.33 -1.47
CA LEU A 32 -6.97 30.04 -1.27
C LEU A 32 -7.82 28.89 -1.80
N GLU A 33 -9.10 28.84 -1.47
CA GLU A 33 -10.01 27.79 -1.96
C GLU A 33 -10.11 27.79 -3.50
N THR A 34 -10.07 28.98 -4.11
CA THR A 34 -10.08 29.13 -5.57
C THR A 34 -8.78 28.62 -6.20
N LEU A 35 -7.62 28.96 -5.61
CA LEU A 35 -6.31 28.51 -6.06
C LEU A 35 -6.14 26.99 -5.88
N GLU A 36 -6.65 26.41 -4.79
CA GLU A 36 -6.65 24.97 -4.55
C GLU A 36 -7.52 24.24 -5.58
N LYS A 37 -8.73 24.75 -5.87
CA LYS A 37 -9.59 24.22 -6.95
C LYS A 37 -8.91 24.26 -8.31
N ARG A 38 -8.22 25.37 -8.62
CA ARG A 38 -7.48 25.52 -9.87
C ARG A 38 -6.26 24.60 -9.96
N ARG A 39 -5.52 24.44 -8.86
CA ARG A 39 -4.43 23.45 -8.76
C ARG A 39 -4.96 22.04 -8.96
N ALA A 40 -6.12 21.70 -8.39
CA ALA A 40 -6.76 20.40 -8.59
C ALA A 40 -7.22 20.17 -10.04
N SER A 41 -7.72 21.21 -10.73
CA SER A 41 -8.09 21.11 -12.15
C SER A 41 -6.87 21.06 -13.09
N ASP A 42 -5.80 21.78 -12.78
CA ASP A 42 -4.53 21.75 -13.53
C ASP A 42 -3.77 20.43 -13.28
N ARG A 43 -4.03 19.76 -12.15
CA ARG A 43 -3.57 18.40 -11.81
C ARG A 43 -4.41 17.28 -12.43
N ARG A 44 -5.28 17.55 -13.42
CA ARG A 44 -5.77 16.43 -14.26
C ARG A 44 -4.53 15.70 -14.77
N PRO A 45 -4.32 14.42 -14.39
CA PRO A 45 -3.28 13.65 -15.04
C PRO A 45 -3.57 13.77 -16.53
N ALA A 46 -2.54 13.88 -17.35
CA ALA A 46 -2.67 13.34 -18.68
C ALA A 46 -3.10 11.88 -18.45
N GLU A 47 -4.39 11.60 -18.53
CA GLU A 47 -4.90 10.26 -18.81
C GLU A 47 -4.27 9.94 -20.16
N GLN A 48 -3.02 9.49 -20.15
CA GLN A 48 -2.54 8.66 -21.23
C GLN A 48 -3.44 7.43 -21.12
N PRO A 49 -4.33 7.19 -22.10
CA PRO A 49 -5.03 5.93 -22.15
C PRO A 49 -3.94 4.87 -22.16
N PHE A 50 -3.92 3.98 -21.17
CA PHE A 50 -3.17 2.74 -21.31
C PHE A 50 -3.53 2.17 -22.68
N PRO A 51 -2.57 2.00 -23.61
CA PRO A 51 -2.90 1.50 -24.93
C PRO A 51 -3.27 0.02 -24.79
N GLY A 52 -4.55 -0.29 -24.98
CA GLY A 52 -5.04 -1.65 -25.21
C GLY A 52 -6.29 -1.99 -24.40
N ASP A 53 -7.26 -2.63 -25.06
CA ASP A 53 -8.26 -3.45 -24.38
C ASP A 53 -7.58 -4.26 -23.29
N ALA A 54 -8.06 -4.17 -22.05
CA ALA A 54 -7.53 -4.96 -20.96
C ALA A 54 -7.59 -6.43 -21.36
N ALA A 55 -6.43 -7.07 -21.54
CA ALA A 55 -6.31 -8.45 -22.03
C ALA A 55 -7.09 -9.45 -21.16
N VAL A 56 -7.36 -9.09 -19.90
CA VAL A 56 -8.22 -9.83 -18.98
C VAL A 56 -9.31 -8.91 -18.45
N THR A 57 -10.56 -9.38 -18.52
CA THR A 57 -11.75 -8.66 -18.06
C THR A 57 -12.56 -9.49 -17.07
N ASN A 58 -13.66 -8.94 -16.56
CA ASN A 58 -14.60 -9.69 -15.73
C ASN A 58 -15.22 -10.90 -16.45
N HIS A 59 -15.27 -10.88 -17.79
CA HIS A 59 -15.80 -11.97 -18.62
C HIS A 59 -14.75 -13.02 -19.01
N SER A 60 -13.46 -12.76 -18.74
CA SER A 60 -12.40 -13.74 -18.96
C SER A 60 -12.58 -14.99 -18.08
N SER A 61 -12.06 -16.10 -18.57
CA SER A 61 -12.06 -17.39 -17.88
C SER A 61 -11.31 -17.33 -16.54
N SER A 62 -11.58 -18.31 -15.67
CA SER A 62 -10.83 -18.46 -14.42
C SER A 62 -9.34 -18.63 -14.67
N LEU A 63 -8.96 -19.39 -15.70
CA LEU A 63 -7.57 -19.64 -16.08
C LEU A 63 -6.83 -18.33 -16.44
N GLU A 64 -7.41 -17.51 -17.33
CA GLU A 64 -6.78 -16.23 -17.73
C GLU A 64 -6.58 -15.27 -16.56
N LYS A 65 -7.53 -15.26 -15.60
CA LYS A 65 -7.42 -14.45 -14.37
C LYS A 65 -6.34 -14.98 -13.44
N VAL A 66 -6.23 -16.30 -13.29
CA VAL A 66 -5.17 -16.95 -12.52
C VAL A 66 -3.80 -16.67 -13.16
N ASP A 67 -3.67 -16.79 -14.48
CA ASP A 67 -2.43 -16.51 -15.20
C ASP A 67 -2.01 -15.03 -15.10
N LEU A 68 -2.96 -14.10 -15.16
CA LEU A 68 -2.67 -12.69 -14.88
C LEU A 68 -2.16 -12.51 -13.45
N PHE A 69 -2.86 -13.07 -12.46
CA PHE A 69 -2.46 -12.94 -11.06
C PHE A 69 -1.05 -13.50 -10.82
N ARG A 70 -0.74 -14.67 -11.38
CA ARG A 70 0.57 -15.31 -11.26
C ARG A 70 1.70 -14.50 -11.90
N ARG A 71 1.43 -13.82 -13.01
CA ARG A 71 2.39 -12.93 -13.66
C ARG A 71 2.66 -11.67 -12.85
N LEU A 72 1.61 -11.04 -12.31
CA LEU A 72 1.74 -9.82 -11.51
C LEU A 72 2.40 -10.09 -10.15
N PHE A 73 1.93 -11.12 -9.44
CA PHE A 73 2.39 -11.48 -8.10
C PHE A 73 3.41 -12.62 -8.12
N ALA A 74 4.33 -12.58 -9.07
CA ALA A 74 5.41 -13.55 -9.16
C ALA A 74 6.39 -13.40 -7.97
N GLY A 75 6.70 -14.52 -7.33
CA GLY A 75 7.60 -14.59 -6.19
C GLY A 75 8.27 -15.96 -6.12
N ARG A 76 8.67 -16.39 -4.92
CA ARG A 76 9.32 -17.71 -4.73
C ARG A 76 8.48 -18.84 -5.36
N PRO A 77 9.07 -19.64 -6.28
CA PRO A 77 8.32 -20.66 -7.02
C PRO A 77 8.15 -21.97 -6.23
N ASP A 78 8.87 -22.13 -5.12
CA ASP A 78 8.93 -23.36 -4.33
C ASP A 78 8.09 -23.30 -3.04
N VAL A 79 7.66 -22.11 -2.62
CA VAL A 79 6.95 -21.92 -1.36
C VAL A 79 6.11 -20.64 -1.35
N PHE A 80 4.97 -20.68 -0.67
CA PHE A 80 4.14 -19.50 -0.41
C PHE A 80 3.66 -19.48 1.05
N PRO A 81 3.41 -18.30 1.64
CA PRO A 81 2.83 -18.21 2.97
C PRO A 81 1.32 -18.44 2.94
N VAL A 82 0.80 -19.22 3.89
CA VAL A 82 -0.63 -19.39 4.14
C VAL A 82 -1.03 -18.65 5.40
N ARG A 83 -2.15 -17.91 5.34
CA ARG A 83 -2.72 -17.27 6.53
C ARG A 83 -3.31 -18.29 7.47
N TRP A 84 -3.07 -18.12 8.76
CA TRP A 84 -3.76 -18.83 9.83
C TRP A 84 -4.37 -17.84 10.82
N ASP A 85 -5.45 -18.28 11.46
CA ASP A 85 -6.10 -17.59 12.57
C ASP A 85 -6.32 -18.56 13.73
N ASN A 86 -6.09 -18.09 14.94
CA ASN A 86 -6.36 -18.83 16.17
C ASN A 86 -7.53 -18.17 16.89
N ARG A 87 -8.72 -18.72 16.68
CA ARG A 87 -9.99 -18.22 17.26
C ARG A 87 -9.97 -18.11 18.78
N LYS A 88 -9.21 -18.96 19.49
CA LYS A 88 -9.13 -18.93 20.95
C LYS A 88 -8.33 -17.74 21.47
N THR A 89 -7.30 -17.33 20.74
CA THR A 89 -6.37 -16.25 21.17
C THR A 89 -6.59 -14.93 20.41
N GLY A 90 -7.40 -14.94 19.35
CA GLY A 90 -7.55 -13.81 18.42
C GLY A 90 -6.32 -13.54 17.54
N ARG A 91 -5.23 -14.30 17.70
CA ARG A 91 -4.00 -14.12 16.93
C ARG A 91 -4.18 -14.62 15.51
N SER A 92 -3.54 -13.94 14.56
CA SER A 92 -3.42 -14.38 13.18
C SER A 92 -2.02 -14.13 12.68
N GLY A 93 -1.65 -14.83 11.61
CA GLY A 93 -0.34 -14.68 11.01
C GLY A 93 -0.23 -15.45 9.71
N TYR A 94 0.99 -15.54 9.23
CA TYR A 94 1.33 -16.30 8.03
C TYR A 94 2.43 -17.31 8.37
N SER A 95 2.41 -18.46 7.70
CA SER A 95 3.48 -19.45 7.76
C SER A 95 3.68 -20.12 6.42
N PRO A 96 4.90 -20.59 6.09
CA PRO A 96 5.13 -21.35 4.86
C PRO A 96 4.17 -22.53 4.72
N ALA A 97 3.58 -22.71 3.53
CA ALA A 97 2.81 -23.89 3.18
C ALA A 97 3.73 -25.12 3.18
N CYS A 98 3.40 -26.13 3.97
CA CYS A 98 4.22 -27.33 4.13
C CYS A 98 3.32 -28.57 4.23
N SER A 99 3.59 -29.60 3.43
CA SER A 99 2.80 -30.84 3.45
C SER A 99 3.05 -31.67 4.71
N ASN A 100 4.20 -31.48 5.36
CA ASN A 100 4.54 -32.09 6.65
C ASN A 100 4.00 -31.30 7.85
N GLU A 101 3.27 -30.19 7.66
CA GLU A 101 2.80 -29.37 8.78
C GLU A 101 1.91 -30.21 9.73
N TRP A 102 2.24 -30.19 11.03
CA TRP A 102 1.55 -30.98 12.08
C TRP A 102 1.61 -32.51 11.92
N ALA A 103 2.40 -33.04 10.98
CA ALA A 103 2.61 -34.48 10.86
C ALA A 103 3.35 -35.04 12.08
N LYS A 104 2.69 -35.90 12.87
CA LYS A 104 3.23 -36.46 14.11
C LYS A 104 4.50 -37.26 13.83
N GLY A 105 5.57 -36.96 14.56
CA GLY A 105 6.88 -37.63 14.41
C GLY A 105 7.75 -37.11 13.26
N ILE A 106 7.26 -36.15 12.47
CA ILE A 106 8.00 -35.50 11.37
C ILE A 106 8.10 -33.99 11.63
N CYS A 107 6.97 -33.34 11.89
CA CYS A 107 6.93 -31.92 12.16
C CYS A 107 7.37 -31.60 13.59
N GLY A 108 8.27 -30.63 13.75
CA GLY A 108 8.68 -30.12 15.05
C GLY A 108 7.71 -29.11 15.68
N LYS A 109 6.56 -28.82 15.07
CA LYS A 109 5.57 -27.90 15.64
C LYS A 109 4.93 -28.46 16.93
N PRO A 110 4.67 -27.62 17.95
CA PRO A 110 4.82 -26.16 17.96
C PRO A 110 6.23 -25.66 18.34
N ALA A 111 7.17 -26.54 18.69
CA ALA A 111 8.49 -26.15 19.18
C ALA A 111 9.40 -25.50 18.10
N VAL A 112 9.24 -25.89 16.83
CA VAL A 112 10.04 -25.39 15.70
C VAL A 112 9.11 -24.79 14.64
N LYS A 113 9.49 -23.63 14.10
CA LYS A 113 8.76 -22.99 12.98
C LYS A 113 9.02 -23.74 11.68
N CYS A 114 8.06 -23.75 10.76
CA CYS A 114 8.23 -24.42 9.48
C CYS A 114 9.45 -23.91 8.68
N GLY A 115 9.78 -22.62 8.75
CA GLY A 115 10.96 -22.05 8.10
C GLY A 115 12.31 -22.51 8.66
N GLU A 116 12.33 -23.13 9.84
CA GLU A 116 13.55 -23.60 10.54
C GLU A 116 13.54 -25.14 10.71
N CYS A 117 12.47 -25.81 10.27
CA CYS A 117 12.29 -27.25 10.45
C CYS A 117 13.20 -28.05 9.48
N PRO A 118 13.95 -29.06 9.94
CA PRO A 118 14.76 -29.90 9.05
C PRO A 118 13.93 -30.83 8.15
N HIS A 119 12.65 -31.05 8.47
CA HIS A 119 11.72 -31.88 7.71
C HIS A 119 10.75 -31.04 6.87
N GLN A 120 11.23 -29.93 6.31
CA GLN A 120 10.48 -29.10 5.38
C GLN A 120 10.05 -29.91 4.16
N ALA A 121 8.78 -29.76 3.79
CA ALA A 121 8.23 -30.23 2.53
C ALA A 121 7.33 -29.12 1.99
N PHE A 122 7.96 -28.04 1.54
CA PHE A 122 7.24 -26.86 1.07
C PHE A 122 6.42 -27.15 -0.17
N ILE A 123 5.30 -26.44 -0.29
CA ILE A 123 4.35 -26.59 -1.39
C ILE A 123 4.52 -25.39 -2.33
N ALA A 124 4.72 -25.68 -3.62
CA ALA A 124 4.78 -24.67 -4.66
C ALA A 124 3.39 -24.01 -4.89
N PRO A 125 3.34 -22.71 -5.25
CA PRO A 125 2.08 -22.03 -5.59
C PRO A 125 1.55 -22.52 -6.96
N SER A 126 0.75 -23.58 -6.95
CA SER A 126 0.10 -24.12 -8.14
C SER A 126 -1.09 -23.27 -8.62
N GLU A 127 -1.60 -23.58 -9.82
CA GLU A 127 -2.81 -22.94 -10.35
C GLU A 127 -4.00 -23.10 -9.38
N ASP A 128 -4.23 -24.32 -8.88
CA ASP A 128 -5.28 -24.62 -7.90
C ASP A 128 -5.15 -23.79 -6.61
N VAL A 129 -3.91 -23.54 -6.14
CA VAL A 129 -3.65 -22.70 -4.96
C VAL A 129 -4.11 -21.27 -5.23
N ILE A 130 -3.72 -20.71 -6.38
CA ILE A 130 -4.08 -19.34 -6.75
C ILE A 130 -5.58 -19.23 -6.99
N GLU A 131 -6.19 -20.18 -7.69
CA GLU A 131 -7.62 -20.20 -7.91
C GLU A 131 -8.38 -20.24 -6.58
N ARG A 132 -7.99 -21.12 -5.66
CA ARG A 132 -8.60 -21.22 -4.32
C ARG A 132 -8.43 -19.93 -3.53
N HIS A 133 -7.29 -19.26 -3.64
CA HIS A 133 -7.06 -17.95 -3.03
C HIS A 133 -8.02 -16.89 -3.57
N LEU A 134 -8.15 -16.80 -4.90
CA LEU A 134 -9.03 -15.82 -5.55
C LEU A 134 -10.52 -16.08 -5.28
N ARG A 135 -10.92 -17.35 -5.15
CA ARG A 135 -12.29 -17.73 -4.74
C ARG A 135 -12.58 -17.41 -3.28
N GLY A 136 -11.55 -17.22 -2.45
CA GLY A 136 -11.68 -17.04 -0.99
C GLY A 136 -12.21 -18.28 -0.25
N GLY A 137 -12.21 -19.46 -0.90
CA GLY A 137 -12.87 -20.66 -0.39
C GLY A 137 -12.13 -21.34 0.78
N GLY A 138 -12.83 -21.62 1.88
CA GLY A 138 -12.32 -22.39 3.03
C GLY A 138 -13.38 -22.63 4.11
N THR A 139 -13.16 -23.64 4.97
CA THR A 139 -14.04 -24.02 6.11
C THR A 139 -13.94 -23.06 7.31
N SER A 140 -13.10 -22.02 7.22
CA SER A 140 -12.96 -20.99 8.24
C SER A 140 -13.69 -19.71 7.84
N THR A 141 -14.16 -18.94 8.83
CA THR A 141 -14.71 -17.58 8.70
C THR A 141 -13.77 -16.59 8.00
N SER A 142 -12.50 -16.95 7.78
CA SER A 142 -11.44 -16.13 7.19
C SER A 142 -11.06 -16.50 5.74
N GLY A 143 -11.62 -17.58 5.18
CA GLY A 143 -11.29 -18.07 3.83
C GLY A 143 -9.86 -18.58 3.67
N PHE A 144 -9.52 -19.16 2.52
CA PHE A 144 -8.14 -19.51 2.19
C PHE A 144 -7.39 -18.31 1.63
N VAL A 145 -6.26 -17.98 2.25
CA VAL A 145 -5.45 -16.80 1.87
C VAL A 145 -4.00 -17.25 1.71
N ALA A 146 -3.54 -17.25 0.47
CA ALA A 146 -2.14 -17.36 0.13
C ALA A 146 -1.56 -15.94 0.03
N GLY A 147 -0.37 -15.74 0.58
CA GLY A 147 0.46 -14.58 0.26
C GLY A 147 1.54 -14.97 -0.73
N VAL A 148 2.53 -14.10 -0.87
CA VAL A 148 3.69 -14.28 -1.76
C VAL A 148 4.96 -13.94 -0.99
N TYR A 149 6.04 -14.68 -1.25
CA TYR A 149 7.38 -14.27 -0.86
C TYR A 149 8.02 -13.55 -2.05
N PRO A 150 8.12 -12.20 -2.03
CA PRO A 150 8.45 -11.41 -3.21
C PRO A 150 9.94 -11.42 -3.56
N LEU A 151 10.82 -11.76 -2.62
CA LEU A 151 12.26 -11.84 -2.83
C LEU A 151 12.64 -13.23 -3.34
N LEU A 152 13.26 -13.28 -4.52
CA LEU A 152 13.75 -14.50 -5.15
C LEU A 152 15.13 -14.90 -4.62
N GLN A 153 15.54 -16.13 -4.93
CA GLN A 153 16.81 -16.68 -4.45
C GLN A 153 18.04 -15.96 -5.03
N ASP A 154 17.90 -15.34 -6.20
CA ASP A 154 18.91 -14.52 -6.85
C ASP A 154 18.83 -13.04 -6.45
N GLU A 155 18.14 -12.73 -5.35
CA GLU A 155 17.97 -11.39 -4.78
C GLU A 155 17.18 -10.41 -5.67
N THR A 156 16.44 -10.94 -6.65
CA THR A 156 15.55 -10.14 -7.50
C THR A 156 14.09 -10.18 -7.03
N CYS A 157 13.25 -9.29 -7.59
CA CYS A 157 11.81 -9.28 -7.40
C CYS A 157 11.08 -8.82 -8.67
N TRP A 158 9.79 -9.15 -8.77
CA TRP A 158 8.93 -8.78 -9.90
C TRP A 158 8.04 -7.57 -9.65
N PHE A 159 7.98 -7.12 -8.40
CA PHE A 159 7.21 -5.94 -8.03
C PHE A 159 7.81 -5.25 -6.80
N LEU A 160 7.37 -4.02 -6.61
CA LEU A 160 7.50 -3.26 -5.37
C LEU A 160 6.10 -2.91 -4.88
N ALA A 161 5.83 -3.14 -3.59
CA ALA A 161 4.62 -2.67 -2.95
C ALA A 161 4.96 -1.75 -1.79
N ALA A 162 4.31 -0.59 -1.71
CA ALA A 162 4.36 0.31 -0.56
C ALA A 162 3.07 0.13 0.26
N ASP A 163 3.21 -0.21 1.53
CA ASP A 163 2.11 -0.48 2.44
C ASP A 163 1.73 0.76 3.25
N PHE A 164 0.43 1.04 3.31
CA PHE A 164 -0.15 2.17 4.00
C PHE A 164 -1.29 1.70 4.90
N ASP A 165 -1.24 2.06 6.18
CA ASP A 165 -2.22 1.71 7.19
C ASP A 165 -2.64 2.95 8.01
N LYS A 166 -3.80 2.88 8.70
CA LYS A 166 -4.33 3.93 9.62
C LYS A 166 -5.07 5.07 8.90
N GLU A 167 -5.47 6.10 9.64
CA GLU A 167 -6.47 7.10 9.25
C GLU A 167 -6.20 7.82 7.92
N SER A 168 -4.93 8.15 7.60
CA SER A 168 -4.57 8.87 6.37
C SER A 168 -4.14 7.97 5.19
N TRP A 169 -4.28 6.64 5.29
CA TRP A 169 -3.73 5.69 4.32
C TRP A 169 -4.13 6.02 2.88
N ALA A 170 -5.38 6.41 2.66
CA ALA A 170 -5.92 6.60 1.33
C ALA A 170 -5.35 7.85 0.66
N ASP A 171 -5.12 8.92 1.41
CA ASP A 171 -4.57 10.17 0.89
C ASP A 171 -3.06 10.08 0.68
N ASP A 172 -2.35 9.43 1.60
CA ASP A 172 -0.90 9.19 1.50
C ASP A 172 -0.60 8.25 0.31
N ALA A 173 -1.37 7.17 0.15
CA ALA A 173 -1.22 6.23 -0.96
C ALA A 173 -1.56 6.88 -2.31
N ARG A 174 -2.60 7.72 -2.39
CA ARG A 174 -2.92 8.50 -3.59
C ARG A 174 -1.82 9.51 -3.91
N ALA A 175 -1.26 10.18 -2.90
CA ALA A 175 -0.15 11.10 -3.13
C ALA A 175 1.08 10.39 -3.73
N LEU A 176 1.43 9.20 -3.24
CA LEU A 176 2.49 8.40 -3.83
C LEU A 176 2.15 7.97 -5.28
N GLN A 177 0.91 7.52 -5.51
CA GLN A 177 0.45 7.14 -6.85
C GLN A 177 0.57 8.30 -7.83
N ASP A 178 0.15 9.51 -7.44
CA ASP A 178 0.27 10.72 -8.25
C ASP A 178 1.75 11.03 -8.58
N THR A 179 2.66 10.88 -7.61
CA THR A 179 4.11 11.04 -7.83
C THR A 179 4.63 10.02 -8.83
N CYS A 180 4.24 8.75 -8.71
CA CYS A 180 4.59 7.71 -9.68
C CYS A 180 4.12 8.08 -11.09
N HIS A 181 2.85 8.49 -11.24
CA HIS A 181 2.29 8.86 -12.54
C HIS A 181 2.99 10.09 -13.13
N ALA A 182 3.33 11.08 -12.32
CA ALA A 182 4.08 12.26 -12.76
C ALA A 182 5.49 11.91 -13.29
N LYS A 183 6.07 10.80 -12.84
CA LYS A 183 7.34 10.23 -13.34
C LYS A 183 7.17 9.29 -14.54
N GLY A 184 5.94 9.03 -14.99
CA GLY A 184 5.64 8.04 -16.01
C GLY A 184 5.76 6.59 -15.53
N ILE A 185 5.68 6.35 -14.21
CA ILE A 185 5.72 5.02 -13.62
C ILE A 185 4.29 4.50 -13.44
N ALA A 186 3.98 3.34 -14.01
CA ALA A 186 2.70 2.69 -13.80
C ALA A 186 2.59 2.19 -12.35
N ALA A 187 1.65 2.77 -11.60
CA ALA A 187 1.37 2.39 -10.21
C ALA A 187 -0.13 2.12 -10.01
N ALA A 188 -0.44 1.00 -9.37
CA ALA A 188 -1.79 0.55 -9.06
C ALA A 188 -2.07 0.64 -7.56
N LEU A 189 -3.24 1.16 -7.18
CA LEU A 189 -3.68 1.25 -5.79
C LEU A 189 -4.68 0.12 -5.48
N GLU A 190 -4.40 -0.65 -4.44
CA GLU A 190 -5.28 -1.70 -3.92
C GLU A 190 -5.66 -1.40 -2.47
N ARG A 191 -6.95 -1.54 -2.14
CA ARG A 191 -7.43 -1.43 -0.76
C ARG A 191 -7.34 -2.78 -0.09
N SER A 192 -6.66 -2.83 1.05
CA SER A 192 -6.46 -4.06 1.82
C SER A 192 -7.78 -4.69 2.28
N ARG A 193 -7.74 -5.99 2.62
CA ARG A 193 -8.89 -6.73 3.14
C ARG A 193 -9.47 -6.14 4.44
N SER A 194 -8.67 -5.46 5.26
CA SER A 194 -9.16 -4.85 6.50
C SER A 194 -10.04 -3.62 6.24
N GLY A 195 -9.89 -3.00 5.07
CA GLY A 195 -10.50 -1.72 4.70
C GLY A 195 -9.78 -0.49 5.29
N ASN A 196 -8.83 -0.69 6.21
CA ASN A 196 -8.14 0.37 6.97
C ASN A 196 -6.69 0.58 6.54
N GLY A 197 -6.39 0.23 5.29
CA GLY A 197 -5.08 0.32 4.68
C GLY A 197 -5.14 -0.06 3.21
N GLY A 198 -4.03 0.09 2.51
CA GLY A 198 -3.90 -0.23 1.10
C GLY A 198 -2.45 -0.25 0.64
N HIS A 199 -2.24 -0.78 -0.55
CA HIS A 199 -0.92 -0.93 -1.15
C HIS A 199 -0.84 -0.18 -2.46
N VAL A 200 0.28 0.53 -2.68
CA VAL A 200 0.67 1.04 -3.99
C VAL A 200 1.64 0.05 -4.63
N TRP A 201 1.23 -0.56 -5.74
CA TRP A 201 1.97 -1.59 -6.46
C TRP A 201 2.64 -1.01 -7.70
N ILE A 202 3.91 -1.37 -7.91
CA ILE A 202 4.67 -1.16 -9.14
C ILE A 202 5.12 -2.55 -9.61
N PHE A 203 4.73 -2.95 -10.82
CA PHE A 203 5.10 -4.24 -11.42
C PHE A 203 6.18 -4.03 -12.48
N PHE A 204 7.21 -4.88 -12.46
CA PHE A 204 8.31 -4.85 -13.42
C PHE A 204 8.09 -5.86 -14.54
N SER A 205 8.50 -5.52 -15.76
CA SER A 205 8.39 -6.41 -16.93
C SER A 205 9.42 -7.55 -16.91
N GLU A 206 10.46 -7.42 -16.10
CA GLU A 206 11.55 -8.36 -15.91
C GLU A 206 11.99 -8.33 -14.43
N PRO A 207 12.65 -9.39 -13.91
CA PRO A 207 13.08 -9.38 -12.53
C PRO A 207 14.16 -8.32 -12.32
N VAL A 208 14.00 -7.50 -11.28
CA VAL A 208 14.94 -6.44 -10.91
C VAL A 208 15.58 -6.73 -9.57
N PRO A 209 16.83 -6.31 -9.31
CA PRO A 209 17.43 -6.44 -7.98
C PRO A 209 16.53 -5.79 -6.91
N ALA A 210 16.22 -6.52 -5.83
CA ALA A 210 15.32 -6.05 -4.78
C ALA A 210 15.81 -4.74 -4.14
N ARG A 211 17.12 -4.59 -4.00
CA ARG A 211 17.76 -3.34 -3.57
C ARG A 211 17.42 -2.16 -4.47
N ALA A 212 17.47 -2.34 -5.80
CA ALA A 212 17.17 -1.28 -6.76
C ALA A 212 15.68 -0.90 -6.71
N ALA A 213 14.79 -1.91 -6.62
CA ALA A 213 13.36 -1.66 -6.43
C ALA A 213 13.08 -0.87 -5.15
N ARG A 214 13.71 -1.23 -4.02
CA ARG A 214 13.54 -0.49 -2.75
C ARG A 214 14.12 0.92 -2.80
N GLN A 215 15.24 1.13 -3.48
CA GLN A 215 15.82 2.46 -3.70
C GLN A 215 14.90 3.35 -4.54
N LEU A 216 14.30 2.80 -5.61
CA LEU A 216 13.27 3.48 -6.38
C LEU A 216 12.10 3.90 -5.46
N GLY A 217 11.59 2.96 -4.66
CA GLY A 217 10.55 3.24 -3.68
C GLY A 217 10.92 4.38 -2.74
N SER A 218 12.08 4.32 -2.10
CA SER A 218 12.54 5.36 -1.18
C SER A 218 12.62 6.73 -1.86
N ALA A 219 13.15 6.80 -3.09
CA ALA A 219 13.21 8.05 -3.84
C ALA A 219 11.80 8.63 -4.12
N LEU A 220 10.84 7.78 -4.51
CA LEU A 220 9.45 8.19 -4.75
C LEU A 220 8.75 8.68 -3.48
N ILE A 221 9.00 8.04 -2.34
CA ILE A 221 8.47 8.49 -1.04
C ILE A 221 9.04 9.87 -0.69
N THR A 222 10.37 10.03 -0.77
CA THR A 222 11.04 11.31 -0.49
C THR A 222 10.48 12.43 -1.35
N GLU A 223 10.36 12.21 -2.66
CA GLU A 223 9.79 13.22 -3.56
C GLU A 223 8.32 13.51 -3.27
N THR A 224 7.54 12.49 -2.91
CA THR A 224 6.14 12.67 -2.51
C THR A 224 6.05 13.60 -1.29
N MET A 225 6.89 13.36 -0.28
CA MET A 225 6.96 14.18 0.93
C MET A 225 7.42 15.61 0.64
N GLU A 226 8.37 15.80 -0.28
CA GLU A 226 8.83 17.13 -0.70
C GLU A 226 7.74 17.90 -1.46
N SER A 227 6.95 17.21 -2.28
CA SER A 227 5.89 17.83 -3.10
C SER A 227 4.60 18.14 -2.34
N ARG A 228 4.40 17.50 -1.17
CA ARG A 228 3.26 17.69 -0.27
C ARG A 228 3.68 17.70 1.20
N PRO A 229 4.40 18.75 1.66
CA PRO A 229 4.85 18.86 3.05
C PRO A 229 3.70 18.83 4.08
N GLU A 230 2.49 19.20 3.64
CA GLU A 230 1.26 19.16 4.44
C GLU A 230 0.78 17.74 4.76
N ILE A 231 1.22 16.74 3.99
CA ILE A 231 0.87 15.33 4.20
C ILE A 231 1.97 14.70 5.05
N GLY A 232 1.64 14.40 6.31
CA GLY A 232 2.60 13.83 7.28
C GLY A 232 3.09 12.43 6.94
N PHE A 233 2.50 11.76 5.93
CA PHE A 233 2.90 10.45 5.41
C PHE A 233 3.00 9.36 6.50
N SER A 234 2.27 9.54 7.60
CA SER A 234 2.36 8.75 8.83
C SER A 234 1.69 7.39 8.73
N SER A 235 0.95 7.16 7.64
CA SER A 235 0.35 5.88 7.32
C SER A 235 1.30 4.91 6.62
N TYR A 236 2.40 5.38 6.03
CA TYR A 236 3.39 4.49 5.41
C TYR A 236 4.05 3.59 6.47
N ASP A 237 4.04 2.29 6.22
CA ASP A 237 4.60 1.28 7.11
C ASP A 237 5.93 0.73 6.54
N ARG A 238 5.88 0.10 5.36
CA ARG A 238 7.04 -0.58 4.78
C ARG A 238 6.93 -0.82 3.28
N PHE A 239 8.04 -1.26 2.69
CA PHE A 239 8.06 -1.85 1.35
C PHE A 239 8.02 -3.38 1.38
N PHE A 240 7.51 -3.97 0.30
CA PHE A 240 7.69 -5.37 -0.07
C PHE A 240 8.34 -5.46 -1.46
N PRO A 241 9.46 -6.19 -1.63
CA PRO A 241 10.26 -6.85 -0.58
C PRO A 241 10.72 -5.91 0.53
N ASN A 242 10.80 -6.44 1.76
CA ASN A 242 11.19 -5.70 2.96
C ASN A 242 12.71 -5.71 3.20
N GLN A 243 13.46 -6.48 2.41
CA GLN A 243 14.89 -6.72 2.56
C GLN A 243 15.56 -6.83 1.19
N ASP A 244 16.86 -6.54 1.14
CA ASP A 244 17.65 -6.51 -0.10
C ASP A 244 18.18 -7.90 -0.49
N THR A 245 18.38 -8.79 0.49
CA THR A 245 19.08 -10.07 0.33
C THR A 245 18.30 -11.20 1.01
N MET A 246 18.51 -12.43 0.53
CA MET A 246 17.93 -13.61 1.17
C MET A 246 18.60 -13.88 2.54
N PRO A 247 17.83 -14.32 3.56
CA PRO A 247 18.38 -14.71 4.86
C PRO A 247 19.23 -15.98 4.81
#